data_AF-A0A258UDY3-F1
#
_entry.id   AF-A0A258UDY3-F1
#
_cell.length_a   1.000
_cell.length_b   1.000
_cell.length_c   1.000
_cell.angle_alpha   90.00
_cell.angle_beta   90.00
_cell.angle_gamma   90.00
#
_symmetry.space_group_name_H-M   'P 1'
#
loop_
_entity.id
_entity.type
_entity.pdbx_description
1 polymer ?
#
loop_
_entity_poly.entity_id
_entity_poly.type
_entity_poly.pdbx_seq_one_letter_code
_entity_poly.pdbx_strand_id
1 'polypeptide(L)' 'MRRVNGLLLRNRKILADLFALQRGGITVPLSELYVKGFSPAHFTHQHQKDKNQIFTYCYEFGYQITEKNCIKIIQQTSIE' A
#
# COMPACT_ATOMS: atom_id res chain seq x y z
N MET A 1 17.04 12.93 11.77
CA MET A 1 16.35 11.84 11.04
C MET A 1 14.83 12.07 11.08
N ARG A 2 14.27 12.89 10.18
CA ARG A 2 12.83 13.27 10.17
C ARG A 2 12.10 12.97 8.85
N ARG A 3 12.79 12.44 7.84
CA ARG A 3 12.25 12.27 6.49
C ARG A 3 11.42 10.99 6.31
N VAL A 4 11.82 9.91 6.98
CA VAL A 4 11.17 8.58 6.85
C VAL A 4 9.72 8.61 7.33
N ASN A 5 9.44 9.19 8.51
CA ASN A 5 8.06 9.29 9.02
C ASN A 5 7.16 10.12 8.10
N GLY A 6 7.69 11.20 7.51
CA GLY A 6 6.94 12.01 6.55
C GLY A 6 6.58 11.23 5.28
N LEU A 7 7.48 10.37 4.81
CA LEU A 7 7.23 9.48 3.66
C LEU A 7 6.23 8.37 4.00
N LEU A 8 6.34 7.75 5.18
CA LEU A 8 5.38 6.75 5.66
C LEU A 8 3.97 7.34 5.81
N LEU A 9 3.84 8.54 6.37
CA LEU A 9 2.56 9.26 6.48
C LEU A 9 1.96 9.59 5.11
N ARG A 10 2.79 10.01 4.15
CA ARG A 10 2.35 10.24 2.75
C ARG A 10 1.89 8.96 2.10
N ASN A 11 2.67 7.88 2.20
CA ASN A 11 2.31 6.57 1.67
C ASN A 11 0.97 6.08 2.26
N ARG A 12 0.79 6.16 3.59
CA ARG A 12 -0.46 5.84 4.27
C ARG A 12 -1.63 6.67 3.70
N LYS A 13 -1.45 7.98 3.55
CA LYS A 13 -2.50 8.87 3.03
C LYS A 13 -2.89 8.54 1.59
N ILE A 14 -1.91 8.26 0.73
CA ILE A 14 -2.16 7.86 -0.67
C ILE A 14 -2.96 6.57 -0.73
N LEU A 15 -2.56 5.55 0.05
CA LEU A 15 -3.27 4.28 0.11
C LEU A 15 -4.70 4.46 0.66
N ALA A 16 -4.89 5.25 1.71
CA ALA A 16 -6.21 5.52 2.29
C ALA A 16 -7.14 6.27 1.32
N ASP A 17 -6.62 7.28 0.61
CA ASP A 17 -7.36 8.06 -0.41
C ASP A 17 -7.84 7.15 -1.55
N LEU A 18 -6.92 6.35 -2.11
CA LEU A 18 -7.23 5.39 -3.15
C LEU A 18 -8.22 4.33 -2.67
N PHE A 19 -8.07 3.84 -1.43
CA PHE A 19 -8.97 2.85 -0.84
C PHE A 19 -10.39 3.40 -0.62
N ALA A 20 -10.50 4.63 -0.12
CA ALA A 20 -11.77 5.31 0.11
C ALA A 20 -12.52 5.61 -1.20
N LEU A 21 -11.80 6.06 -2.23
CA LEU A 21 -12.34 6.29 -3.57
C LEU A 21 -12.92 5.00 -4.18
N GLN A 22 -12.35 3.85 -3.82
CA GLN A 22 -12.63 2.56 -4.45
C GLN A 22 -13.52 1.63 -3.62
N ARG A 23 -14.20 2.16 -2.58
CA ARG A 23 -15.17 1.43 -1.72
C ARG A 23 -14.74 0.01 -1.33
N GLY A 24 -13.52 -0.16 -0.85
CA GLY A 24 -13.14 -1.38 -0.11
C GLY A 24 -12.48 -2.50 -0.90
N GLY A 25 -12.10 -2.29 -2.16
CA GLY A 25 -11.21 -3.25 -2.82
C GLY A 25 -11.13 -3.10 -4.33
N ILE A 26 -10.26 -2.21 -4.81
CA ILE A 26 -9.84 -2.24 -6.21
C ILE A 26 -8.34 -2.34 -6.36
N THR A 27 -8.02 -3.07 -7.42
CA THR A 27 -6.71 -3.26 -8.01
C THR A 27 -6.32 -1.97 -8.73
N VAL A 28 -5.49 -1.13 -8.11
CA VAL A 28 -5.01 0.14 -8.66
C VAL A 28 -3.74 -0.11 -9.48
N PRO A 29 -3.57 0.47 -10.67
CA PRO A 29 -2.30 0.35 -11.40
C PRO A 29 -1.15 0.95 -10.59
N LEU A 30 -0.02 0.24 -10.53
CA LEU A 30 1.17 0.68 -9.79
C LEU A 30 1.66 2.06 -10.26
N SER A 31 1.48 2.37 -11.56
CA SER A 31 1.80 3.67 -12.15
C SER A 31 1.06 4.83 -11.47
N GLU A 32 -0.20 4.64 -11.07
CA GLU A 32 -0.99 5.70 -10.42
C GLU A 32 -0.44 6.05 -9.03
N LEU A 33 0.11 5.05 -8.32
CA LEU A 33 0.80 5.27 -7.06
C LEU A 33 2.06 6.09 -7.26
N TYR A 34 2.87 5.76 -8.27
CA TYR A 34 4.06 6.53 -8.60
C TYR A 34 3.73 7.97 -8.98
N VAL A 35 2.65 8.21 -9.74
CA VAL A 35 2.18 9.55 -10.08
C VAL A 35 1.77 10.34 -8.84
N LYS A 36 1.14 9.69 -7.85
CA LYS A 36 0.81 10.31 -6.55
C LYS A 36 2.04 10.50 -5.63
N GLY A 37 3.23 10.07 -6.04
CA GLY A 37 4.48 10.22 -5.28
C GLY A 37 4.69 9.13 -4.22
N PHE A 38 4.06 7.96 -4.40
CA PHE A 38 4.21 6.83 -3.50
C PHE A 38 5.64 6.25 -3.55
N SER A 39 6.21 5.95 -2.39
CA SER A 39 7.56 5.41 -2.26
C SER A 39 7.55 3.98 -1.69
N PRO A 40 7.62 2.92 -2.52
CA PRO A 40 7.55 1.53 -2.05
C PRO A 40 8.74 1.10 -1.18
N ALA A 41 9.83 1.87 -1.17
CA ALA A 41 10.98 1.63 -0.30
C ALA A 41 10.72 1.95 1.19
N HIS A 42 9.62 2.64 1.50
CA HIS A 42 9.30 3.05 2.88
C HIS A 42 8.02 2.35 3.34
N PHE A 43 8.20 1.34 4.18
CA PHE A 43 7.13 0.53 4.76
C PHE A 43 7.45 0.14 6.21
N THR A 44 6.45 -0.25 6.98
CA THR A 44 6.61 -0.68 8.37
C THR A 44 7.00 -2.14 8.46
N HIS A 45 6.27 -3.00 7.74
CA HIS A 45 6.56 -4.43 7.64
C HIS A 45 6.06 -4.99 6.31
N GLN A 46 6.66 -6.10 5.91
CA GLN A 46 6.30 -6.84 4.72
C GLN A 46 6.01 -8.29 5.10
N HIS A 47 4.88 -8.82 4.64
CA HIS A 47 4.49 -10.20 4.81
C HIS A 47 4.55 -10.90 3.46
N GLN A 48 5.36 -11.93 3.38
CA GLN A 48 5.36 -12.83 2.23
C GLN A 48 4.49 -14.04 2.57
N LYS A 49 3.36 -14.20 1.87
CA LYS A 49 2.44 -15.32 2.07
C LYS A 49 2.83 -16.52 1.22
N ASP A 50 3.23 -16.27 -0.03
CA ASP A 50 3.64 -17.27 -1.00
C ASP A 50 4.77 -16.71 -1.88
N LYS A 51 5.41 -17.55 -2.70
CA LYS A 51 6.49 -17.14 -3.63
C LYS A 51 6.13 -15.94 -4.53
N ASN A 52 4.84 -15.71 -4.78
CA ASN A 52 4.35 -14.64 -5.65
C ASN A 52 3.42 -13.64 -4.95
N GLN A 53 3.27 -13.72 -3.62
CA GLN A 53 2.33 -12.88 -2.86
C GLN A 53 3.06 -12.16 -1.74
N ILE A 54 3.50 -10.94 -2.04
CA ILE A 54 4.19 -10.04 -1.11
C ILE A 54 3.23 -8.91 -0.74
N PHE A 55 2.93 -8.81 0.54
CA PHE A 55 2.10 -7.78 1.14
C PHE A 55 2.98 -6.78 1.85
N THR A 56 2.97 -5.53 1.40
CA THR A 56 3.76 -4.46 2.00
C THR A 56 2.83 -3.51 2.73
N TYR A 57 3.12 -3.21 3.99
CA TYR A 57 2.24 -2.41 4.84
C TYR A 57 2.91 -1.11 5.28
N CYS A 58 2.10 -0.06 5.34
CA CYS A 58 2.42 1.26 5.87
C CYS A 58 1.40 1.56 6.97
N TYR A 59 1.70 1.16 8.21
CA TYR A 59 0.75 1.18 9.33
C TYR A 59 -0.48 0.30 9.02
N GLU A 60 -1.67 0.89 9.08
CA GLU A 60 -2.98 0.22 8.97
C GLU A 60 -3.36 -0.13 7.53
N PHE A 61 -2.64 0.41 6.55
CA PHE A 61 -2.90 0.19 5.13
C PHE A 61 -1.73 -0.55 4.50
N GLY A 62 -2.05 -1.56 3.69
CA GLY A 62 -1.07 -2.29 2.90
C GLY A 62 -1.47 -2.40 1.46
N TYR A 63 -0.55 -2.93 0.66
CA TYR A 63 -0.78 -3.23 -0.73
C TYR A 63 -0.07 -4.53 -1.12
N GLN A 64 -0.66 -5.24 -2.06
CA GLN A 64 -0.12 -6.45 -2.66
C GLN A 64 0.11 -6.20 -4.14
N ILE A 65 1.32 -6.42 -4.64
CA ILE A 65 1.59 -6.37 -6.07
C ILE A 65 1.03 -7.63 -6.74
N THR A 66 0.27 -7.44 -7.81
CA THR A 66 -0.30 -8.49 -8.67
C THR A 66 0.47 -8.50 -10.00
N GLU A 67 0.46 -9.63 -10.70
CA GLU A 67 1.23 -9.86 -11.93
C GLU A 67 1.01 -8.84 -13.06
N LYS A 68 -0.11 -8.11 -13.06
CA LYS A 68 -0.45 -7.13 -14.11
C LYS A 68 0.09 -5.72 -13.85
N ASN A 69 1.19 -5.56 -13.10
CA ASN A 69 1.66 -4.25 -12.61
C ASN A 69 0.57 -3.46 -11.87
N CYS A 70 -0.40 -4.15 -11.28
CA CYS A 70 -1.40 -3.54 -10.44
C CYS A 70 -1.17 -3.93 -9.00
N ILE A 71 -1.64 -3.10 -8.09
CA ILE A 71 -1.60 -3.36 -6.68
C ILE A 71 -3.01 -3.48 -6.12
N LYS A 72 -3.20 -4.43 -5.22
CA LYS A 72 -4.43 -4.53 -4.45
C LYS A 72 -4.20 -3.85 -3.11
N ILE A 73 -4.93 -2.77 -2.84
CA ILE A 73 -4.87 -2.08 -1.56
C ILE A 73 -5.71 -2.87 -0.56
N ILE A 74 -5.13 -3.11 0.61
CA ILE A 74 -5.77 -3.80 1.72
C ILE A 74 -5.70 -2.93 2.96
N GLN A 75 -6.77 -2.92 3.73
CA GLN A 75 -6.75 -2.37 5.08
C GLN A 75 -6.53 -3.53 6.04
N GLN A 76 -5.58 -3.40 6.96
CA GLN A 76 -5.43 -4.32 8.08
C GLN A 76 -6.58 -4.03 9.06
N THR A 77 -7.79 -4.44 8.70
CA THR A 77 -8.86 -4.61 9.68
C THR A 77 -8.47 -5.83 10.49
N SER A 78 -7.94 -5.61 11.70
CA SER A 78 -8.04 -6.61 12.75
C SER A 78 -9.51 -6.97 12.87
N ILE A 79 -9.86 -8.15 12.36
CA ILE A 79 -11.13 -8.78 12.68
C ILE A 79 -10.93 -9.25 14.12
N GLU A 80 -11.45 -8.46 15.06
CA GLU A 80 -11.81 -8.96 16.40
C GLU A 80 -12.94 -9.99 16.29
#